data_AF-A3IVG9-F1
#
_entry.id   AF-A3IVG9-F1
#
_cell.length_a   1.000
_cell.length_b   1.000
_cell.length_c   1.000
_cell.angle_alpha   90.00
_cell.angle_beta   90.00
_cell.angle_gamma   90.00
#
_symmetry.space_group_name_H-M   'P 1'
#
loop_
_entity.id
_entity.type
_entity.pdbx_description
1 polymer ?
#
loop_
_entity_poly.entity_id
_entity_poly.type
_entity_poly.pdbx_seq_one_letter_code
_entity_poly.pdbx_strand_id
1 'polypeptide(L)'
;MNRKIFNVLNSFGVISFVIFAWLQHEDNNAEVYFNPSVMDVWMWMIFYGLVAFLFGLAIRKLFPKLLYLLFAFFCSYQLSVTIPGFMANLTSGSFSIANHSMSPVNPQVELTREFLGTLIALAAVGFLWWQRGKTRKILN
;
A
#
# COMPACT_ATOMS: atom_id res chain seq x y z
N MET A 1 -3.12 25.56 0.16
CA MET A 1 -3.19 24.71 -1.04
C MET A 1 -4.61 24.75 -1.58
N ASN A 2 -4.78 24.93 -2.89
CA ASN A 2 -6.09 25.09 -3.52
C ASN A 2 -6.91 23.79 -3.44
N ARG A 3 -8.22 23.89 -3.16
CA ARG A 3 -9.17 22.76 -3.12
C ARG A 3 -9.09 21.89 -4.37
N LYS A 4 -8.94 22.49 -5.55
CA LYS A 4 -8.84 21.75 -6.81
C LYS A 4 -7.63 20.81 -6.81
N ILE A 5 -6.50 21.27 -6.27
CA ILE A 5 -5.25 20.48 -6.18
C ILE A 5 -5.46 19.25 -5.29
N PHE A 6 -6.07 19.41 -4.11
CA PHE A 6 -6.36 18.27 -3.23
C PHE A 6 -7.27 17.23 -3.89
N ASN A 7 -8.30 17.67 -4.62
CA ASN A 7 -9.18 16.75 -5.31
C ASN A 7 -8.45 15.99 -6.44
N VAL A 8 -7.58 16.66 -7.19
CA VAL A 8 -6.75 16.01 -8.22
C VAL A 8 -5.82 14.99 -7.60
N LEU A 9 -5.08 15.36 -6.55
CA LEU A 9 -4.17 14.45 -5.85
C LEU A 9 -4.91 13.23 -5.27
N ASN A 10 -6.08 13.46 -4.67
CA ASN A 10 -6.86 12.36 -4.10
C ASN A 10 -7.47 11.47 -5.19
N SER A 11 -7.90 12.04 -6.32
CA SER A 11 -8.40 11.25 -7.45
C SER A 11 -7.29 10.38 -8.06
N PHE A 12 -6.09 10.95 -8.19
CA PHE A 12 -4.91 10.18 -8.58
C PHE A 12 -4.62 9.07 -7.57
N GLY A 13 -4.68 9.36 -6.27
CA GLY A 13 -4.55 8.35 -5.21
C GLY A 13 -5.57 7.21 -5.34
N VAL A 14 -6.85 7.53 -5.54
CA VAL A 14 -7.90 6.51 -5.78
C VAL A 14 -7.52 5.61 -6.96
N ILE A 15 -7.21 6.20 -8.11
CA ILE A 15 -6.93 5.46 -9.34
C ILE A 15 -5.70 4.56 -9.16
N SER A 16 -4.61 5.10 -8.63
CA SER A 16 -3.36 4.36 -8.43
C SER A 16 -3.54 3.16 -7.49
N PHE A 17 -4.26 3.34 -6.38
CA PHE A 17 -4.47 2.24 -5.43
C PHE A 17 -5.52 1.22 -5.88
N VAL A 18 -6.48 1.62 -6.72
CA VAL A 18 -7.36 0.66 -7.43
C VAL A 18 -6.54 -0.18 -8.40
N ILE A 19 -5.62 0.43 -9.15
CA ILE A 19 -4.72 -0.31 -10.05
C ILE A 19 -3.83 -1.27 -9.25
N PHE A 20 -3.23 -0.82 -8.13
CA PHE A 20 -2.45 -1.70 -7.27
C PHE A 20 -3.25 -2.87 -6.72
N ALA A 21 -4.49 -2.63 -6.27
CA ALA A 21 -5.38 -3.70 -5.83
C ALA A 21 -5.70 -4.68 -6.96
N TRP A 22 -5.97 -4.18 -8.17
CA TRP A 22 -6.26 -5.04 -9.33
C TRP A 22 -5.07 -5.92 -9.71
N LEU A 23 -3.85 -5.37 -9.69
CA LEU A 23 -2.63 -6.10 -10.03
C LEU A 23 -2.36 -7.28 -9.09
N GLN A 24 -2.91 -7.29 -7.87
CA GLN A 24 -2.78 -8.43 -6.95
C GLN A 24 -3.46 -9.71 -7.45
N HIS A 25 -4.37 -9.63 -8.43
CA HIS A 25 -4.97 -10.85 -9.00
C HIS A 25 -3.94 -11.74 -9.69
N GLU A 26 -2.85 -11.14 -10.20
CA GLU A 26 -1.74 -11.85 -10.84
C GLU A 26 -0.91 -12.66 -9.82
N ASP A 27 -1.03 -12.36 -8.52
CA ASP A 27 -0.32 -13.06 -7.44
C ASP A 27 -0.91 -14.47 -7.19
N ASN A 28 -2.03 -14.82 -7.84
CA ASN A 28 -2.56 -16.18 -7.90
C ASN A 28 -1.98 -17.03 -9.06
N ASN A 29 -1.05 -16.49 -9.85
CA ASN A 29 -0.48 -17.18 -11.01
C ASN A 29 0.63 -18.17 -10.58
N ALA A 30 0.34 -19.47 -10.69
CA ALA A 30 1.26 -20.55 -10.36
C ALA A 30 2.51 -20.64 -11.27
N GLU A 31 2.54 -19.92 -12.40
CA GLU A 31 3.73 -19.82 -13.25
C GLU A 31 4.76 -18.82 -12.68
N VAL A 32 4.29 -17.87 -11.85
CA VAL A 32 5.10 -16.78 -11.30
C VAL A 32 5.37 -16.98 -9.81
N TYR A 33 4.40 -17.51 -9.07
CA TYR A 33 4.41 -17.68 -7.62
C TYR A 33 4.49 -19.15 -7.21
N PHE A 34 5.39 -19.46 -6.27
CA PHE A 34 5.45 -20.78 -5.65
C PHE A 34 4.42 -20.89 -4.52
N ASN A 35 3.50 -21.85 -4.61
CA ASN A 35 2.38 -22.03 -3.68
C ASN A 35 1.53 -20.75 -3.49
N PRO A 36 0.89 -20.25 -4.56
CA PRO A 36 0.04 -19.06 -4.47
C PRO A 36 -1.05 -19.25 -3.43
N SER A 37 -1.16 -18.29 -2.50
CA SER A 37 -2.19 -18.27 -1.49
C SER A 37 -3.30 -17.33 -1.91
N VAL A 38 -4.46 -17.88 -2.23
CA VAL A 38 -5.67 -17.09 -2.54
C VAL A 38 -6.01 -16.14 -1.39
N MET A 39 -5.75 -16.55 -0.14
CA MET A 39 -5.98 -15.70 1.04
C MET A 39 -5.06 -14.48 1.04
N ASP A 40 -3.80 -14.65 0.63
CA ASP A 40 -2.82 -13.56 0.59
C ASP A 40 -3.17 -12.53 -0.50
N VAL A 41 -3.56 -13.01 -1.68
CA VAL A 41 -4.10 -12.19 -2.78
C VAL A 41 -5.27 -11.33 -2.28
N TRP A 42 -6.27 -11.93 -1.63
CA TRP A 42 -7.41 -11.18 -1.11
C TRP A 42 -7.02 -10.18 -0.03
N MET A 43 -6.08 -10.54 0.84
CA MET A 43 -5.59 -9.64 1.88
C MET A 43 -4.96 -8.38 1.26
N TRP A 44 -4.07 -8.53 0.27
CA TRP A 44 -3.43 -7.42 -0.41
C TRP A 44 -4.40 -6.61 -1.29
N MET A 45 -5.34 -7.27 -1.99
CA MET A 45 -6.42 -6.59 -2.71
C MET A 45 -7.25 -5.69 -1.80
N ILE A 46 -7.65 -6.22 -0.63
CA ILE A 46 -8.41 -5.45 0.37
C ILE A 46 -7.54 -4.34 0.96
N PHE A 47 -6.26 -4.61 1.23
CA PHE A 47 -5.33 -3.63 1.78
C PHE A 47 -5.19 -2.41 0.86
N TYR A 48 -4.86 -2.60 -0.42
CA TYR A 48 -4.78 -1.49 -1.38
C TYR A 48 -6.14 -0.86 -1.67
N GLY A 49 -7.21 -1.67 -1.72
CA GLY A 49 -8.58 -1.19 -1.88
C GLY A 49 -9.03 -0.26 -0.74
N LEU A 50 -8.62 -0.55 0.49
CA LEU A 50 -8.86 0.32 1.65
C LEU A 50 -8.13 1.65 1.52
N VAL A 51 -6.90 1.69 1.00
CA VAL A 51 -6.20 2.96 0.74
C VAL A 51 -6.95 3.78 -0.31
N ALA A 52 -7.39 3.16 -1.41
CA ALA A 52 -8.20 3.83 -2.42
C ALA A 52 -9.50 4.38 -1.80
N PHE A 53 -10.16 3.62 -0.93
CA PHE A 53 -11.34 4.07 -0.21
C PHE A 53 -11.06 5.29 0.69
N LEU A 54 -9.93 5.31 1.41
CA LEU A 54 -9.52 6.47 2.22
C LEU A 54 -9.34 7.74 1.37
N PHE A 55 -8.70 7.63 0.20
CA PHE A 55 -8.63 8.76 -0.74
C PHE A 55 -10.01 9.20 -1.23
N GLY A 56 -10.91 8.26 -1.52
CA GLY A 56 -12.30 8.55 -1.89
C GLY A 56 -13.07 9.30 -0.80
N LEU A 57 -12.91 8.90 0.46
CA LEU A 57 -13.46 9.63 1.61
C LEU A 57 -12.90 11.04 1.70
N ALA A 58 -11.59 11.21 1.45
CA ALA A 58 -10.94 12.52 1.48
C ALA A 58 -11.45 13.47 0.38
N ILE A 59 -11.84 12.97 -0.81
CA ILE A 59 -12.54 13.76 -1.84
C ILE A 59 -13.87 14.31 -1.30
N ARG A 60 -14.60 13.50 -0.53
CA ARG A 60 -15.83 13.89 0.17
C ARG A 60 -15.57 14.68 1.46
N LYS A 61 -14.31 14.99 1.79
CA LYS A 61 -13.85 15.68 3.01
C LYS A 61 -14.15 14.90 4.30
N LEU A 62 -14.35 13.59 4.19
CA LEU A 62 -14.60 12.71 5.32
C LEU A 62 -13.27 12.14 5.80
N PHE A 63 -12.95 12.40 7.07
CA PHE A 63 -11.72 11.91 7.70
C PHE A 63 -12.02 11.22 9.03
N PRO A 64 -12.67 10.04 9.03
CA PRO A 64 -12.94 9.26 10.25
C PRO A 64 -11.63 8.87 10.93
N LYS A 65 -11.25 9.59 12.00
CA LYS A 65 -9.92 9.48 12.63
C LYS A 65 -9.51 8.05 12.95
N LEU A 66 -10.44 7.28 13.53
CA LEU A 66 -10.18 5.91 13.97
C LEU A 66 -9.78 5.02 12.79
N LEU A 67 -10.45 5.15 11.64
CA LEU A 67 -10.13 4.36 10.45
C LEU A 67 -8.71 4.66 9.94
N TYR A 68 -8.32 5.93 9.88
CA TYR A 68 -6.96 6.32 9.47
C TYR A 68 -5.89 5.83 10.44
N LEU A 69 -6.16 5.90 11.76
CA LEU A 69 -5.22 5.44 12.79
C LEU A 69 -5.06 3.91 12.77
N LEU A 70 -6.17 3.17 12.65
CA LEU A 70 -6.12 1.71 12.51
C LEU A 70 -5.33 1.31 11.27
N PHE A 71 -5.59 1.98 10.14
CA PHE A 71 -4.88 1.66 8.91
C PHE A 71 -3.39 2.02 8.97
N ALA A 72 -3.03 3.14 9.60
CA ALA A 72 -1.64 3.47 9.89
C ALA A 72 -0.96 2.42 10.79
N PHE A 73 -1.67 1.92 11.80
CA PHE A 73 -1.18 0.83 12.65
C PHE A 73 -0.94 -0.46 11.85
N PHE A 74 -1.89 -0.86 11.00
CA PHE A 74 -1.72 -2.03 10.13
C PHE A 74 -0.53 -1.89 9.18
N CYS A 75 -0.35 -0.71 8.57
CA CYS A 75 0.83 -0.45 7.73
C CYS A 75 2.14 -0.57 8.53
N SER A 76 2.19 -0.01 9.74
CA SER A 76 3.39 -0.11 10.59
C SER A 76 3.68 -1.55 11.03
N TYR A 77 2.64 -2.33 11.32
CA TYR A 77 2.76 -3.74 11.64
C TYR A 77 3.31 -4.53 10.45
N GLN A 78 2.70 -4.36 9.26
CA GLN A 78 3.14 -5.07 8.06
C GLN A 78 4.56 -4.68 7.63
N LEU A 79 4.96 -3.41 7.79
CA LEU A 79 6.35 -2.99 7.62
C LEU A 79 7.27 -3.76 8.58
N SER A 80 6.92 -3.81 9.87
CA SER A 80 7.74 -4.51 10.87
C SER A 80 7.95 -5.99 10.54
N VAL A 81 6.93 -6.65 10.00
CA VAL A 81 6.98 -8.07 9.58
C VAL A 81 7.83 -8.27 8.32
N THR A 82 7.80 -7.33 7.38
CA THR A 82 8.46 -7.44 6.07
C THR A 82 9.90 -6.91 6.05
N ILE A 83 10.31 -6.12 7.06
CA ILE A 83 11.69 -5.60 7.22
C ILE A 83 12.77 -6.68 7.07
N PRO A 84 12.70 -7.85 7.74
CA PRO A 84 13.76 -8.86 7.64
C PRO A 84 13.99 -9.34 6.21
N GLY A 85 12.92 -9.56 5.44
CA GLY A 85 13.00 -9.98 4.03
C GLY A 85 13.56 -8.88 3.13
N PHE A 86 13.16 -7.63 3.37
CA PHE A 86 13.74 -6.47 2.69
C PHE A 86 15.25 -6.35 2.95
N MET A 87 15.66 -6.47 4.22
CA MET A 87 17.07 -6.37 4.59
C MET A 87 17.90 -7.53 4.02
N ALA A 88 17.37 -8.74 4.01
CA ALA A 88 18.03 -9.90 3.41
C ALA A 88 18.25 -9.69 1.90
N ASN A 89 17.23 -9.19 1.19
CA ASN A 89 17.36 -8.88 -0.24
C ASN A 89 18.39 -7.78 -0.48
N LEU A 90 18.42 -6.76 0.38
CA LEU A 90 19.37 -5.64 0.28
C LEU A 90 20.82 -6.09 0.49
N THR A 91 21.06 -7.04 1.40
CA THR A 91 22.41 -7.54 1.70
C THR A 91 22.83 -8.74 0.84
N SER A 92 21.93 -9.30 0.02
CA SER A 92 22.19 -10.45 -0.85
C SER A 92 23.22 -10.21 -1.98
N GLY A 93 23.63 -8.96 -2.21
CA GLY A 93 24.52 -8.57 -3.32
C GLY A 93 23.86 -8.58 -4.70
N SER A 94 22.59 -8.99 -4.81
CA SER A 94 21.81 -9.04 -6.06
C SER A 94 20.37 -8.56 -5.84
N PHE A 95 20.23 -7.34 -5.31
CA PHE A 95 18.92 -6.75 -4.98
C PHE A 95 17.97 -6.77 -6.19
N SER A 96 16.84 -7.44 -6.01
CA SER A 96 15.81 -7.60 -7.05
C SER A 96 14.44 -7.28 -6.50
N ILE A 97 13.69 -6.43 -7.21
CA ILE A 97 12.27 -6.12 -6.91
C ILE A 97 11.35 -6.86 -7.90
N ALA A 98 11.86 -7.25 -9.07
CA ALA A 98 11.02 -7.72 -10.19
C ALA A 98 11.66 -8.83 -11.07
N ASN A 99 12.79 -9.42 -10.69
CA ASN A 99 13.43 -10.45 -11.52
C ASN A 99 13.47 -11.82 -10.84
N HIS A 100 13.04 -12.81 -11.64
CA HIS A 100 12.89 -14.26 -11.42
C HIS A 100 11.59 -14.69 -10.73
N SER A 101 10.95 -15.69 -11.37
CA SER A 101 9.99 -16.62 -10.78
C SER A 101 10.25 -16.75 -9.29
N MET A 102 9.22 -16.48 -8.47
CA MET A 102 9.28 -16.56 -7.02
C MET A 102 9.39 -18.02 -6.62
N SER A 103 10.56 -18.60 -6.87
CA SER A 103 10.97 -19.91 -6.44
C SER A 103 11.10 -19.91 -4.92
N PRO A 104 10.85 -21.04 -4.24
CA PRO A 104 11.03 -21.19 -2.78
C PRO A 104 12.45 -20.86 -2.30
N VAL A 105 13.40 -20.72 -3.23
CA VAL A 105 14.79 -20.34 -2.98
C VAL A 105 14.93 -18.83 -2.69
N ASN A 106 14.02 -17.96 -3.16
CA ASN A 106 14.15 -16.49 -3.07
C ASN A 106 12.89 -15.77 -2.48
N PRO A 107 12.45 -16.08 -1.24
CA PRO A 107 11.30 -15.39 -0.60
C PRO A 107 11.53 -13.90 -0.33
N GLN A 108 12.77 -13.43 -0.51
CA GLN A 108 13.21 -12.08 -0.18
C GLN A 108 12.68 -11.03 -1.15
N VAL A 109 12.41 -11.42 -2.40
CA VAL A 109 11.88 -10.55 -3.46
C VAL A 109 10.41 -10.19 -3.19
N GLU A 110 9.61 -11.18 -2.79
CA GLU A 110 8.21 -11.02 -2.39
C GLU A 110 8.10 -10.10 -1.17
N LEU A 111 8.82 -10.41 -0.08
CA LEU A 111 8.84 -9.60 1.13
C LEU A 111 9.33 -8.16 0.87
N THR A 112 10.24 -7.97 -0.09
CA THR A 112 10.67 -6.63 -0.52
C THR A 112 9.56 -5.86 -1.22
N ARG A 113 8.79 -6.51 -2.10
CA ARG A 113 7.64 -5.89 -2.76
C ARG A 113 6.57 -5.52 -1.74
N GLU A 114 6.25 -6.42 -0.83
CA GLU A 114 5.30 -6.17 0.26
C GLU A 114 5.74 -5.02 1.16
N PHE A 115 7.03 -4.98 1.53
CA PHE A 115 7.61 -3.90 2.32
C PHE A 115 7.44 -2.55 1.61
N LEU A 116 7.84 -2.46 0.34
CA LEU A 116 7.75 -1.23 -0.45
C LEU A 116 6.30 -0.79 -0.69
N GLY A 117 5.41 -1.75 -1.00
CA GLY A 117 3.99 -1.50 -1.17
C GLY A 117 3.33 -0.96 0.10
N THR A 118 3.68 -1.55 1.25
CA THR A 118 3.23 -1.08 2.57
C THR A 118 3.80 0.30 2.91
N LEU A 119 5.06 0.57 2.55
CA LEU A 119 5.69 1.88 2.78
C LEU A 119 4.96 2.98 2.01
N ILE A 120 4.59 2.71 0.76
CA ILE A 120 3.81 3.64 -0.08
C ILE A 120 2.40 3.83 0.51
N ALA A 121 1.75 2.77 0.99
CA ALA A 121 0.46 2.86 1.68
C ALA A 121 0.54 3.71 2.95
N LEU A 122 1.58 3.52 3.77
CA LEU A 122 1.81 4.33 4.98
C LEU A 122 2.03 5.81 4.63
N ALA A 123 2.83 6.09 3.61
CA ALA A 123 3.07 7.46 3.13
C ALA A 123 1.76 8.12 2.65
N ALA A 124 0.91 7.38 1.94
CA ALA A 124 -0.41 7.85 1.50
C ALA A 124 -1.31 8.20 2.68
N VAL A 125 -1.35 7.36 3.71
CA VAL A 125 -2.13 7.59 4.93
C VAL A 125 -1.60 8.79 5.72
N GLY A 126 -0.28 8.93 5.81
CA GLY A 126 0.38 10.10 6.39
C GLY A 126 0.03 11.40 5.65
N PHE A 127 0.04 11.36 4.32
CA PHE A 127 -0.40 12.48 3.48
C PHE A 127 -1.87 12.86 3.77
N LEU A 128 -2.78 11.87 3.81
CA LEU A 128 -4.19 12.13 4.08
C LEU A 128 -4.43 12.66 5.51
N TRP A 129 -3.65 12.19 6.49
CA TRP A 129 -3.69 12.72 7.85
C TRP A 129 -3.24 14.18 7.91
N TRP A 130 -2.19 14.54 7.17
CA TRP A 130 -1.76 15.93 7.04
C TRP A 130 -2.81 16.79 6.33
N GLN A 131 -3.39 16.30 5.23
CA GLN A 131 -4.46 16.97 4.49
C GLN A 131 -5.66 17.27 5.41
N ARG A 132 -6.08 16.31 6.23
CA ARG A 132 -7.15 16.50 7.23
C ARG A 132 -6.92 17.74 8.10
N GLY A 133 -5.68 17.96 8.55
CA GLY A 133 -5.31 19.14 9.33
C GLY A 133 -5.46 20.45 8.54
N LYS A 134 -5.13 20.44 7.24
CA LYS A 134 -5.31 21.60 6.35
C LYS A 134 -6.78 21.87 6.03
N THR A 135 -7.60 20.83 5.80
CA THR A 135 -9.03 20.98 5.52
C THR A 135 -9.79 21.59 6.70
N ARG A 136 -9.43 21.24 7.94
CA ARG A 136 -10.01 21.87 9.15
C ARG A 136 -9.75 23.37 9.22
N LYS A 137 -8.52 23.80 8.90
CA LYS A 137 -8.15 25.23 8.91
C LYS A 137 -8.82 26.08 7.82
N ILE A 138 -9.44 25.44 6.82
CA ILE A 138 -10.15 26.14 5.72
C ILE A 138 -11.65 26.29 6.06
N LEU A 139 -12.18 25.42 6.93
CA LEU A 139 -13.59 25.39 7.31
C LEU A 139 -13.90 26.16 8.60
N ASN A 140 -12.87 26.48 9.38
CA ASN A 140 -12.92 27.36 10.55
C ASN A 140 -12.38 28.74 10.17
#